data_AF-A0AAF0D384-F1
#
_entry.id   AF-A0AAF0D384-F1
#
_cell.length_a   1.000
_cell.length_b   1.000
_cell.length_c   1.000
_cell.angle_alpha   90.00
_cell.angle_beta   90.00
_cell.angle_gamma   90.00
#
_symmetry.space_group_name_H-M   'P 1'
#
loop_
_entity.id
_entity.type
_entity.pdbx_description
1 polymer ?
#
loop_
_entity_poly.entity_id
_entity_poly.type
_entity_poly.pdbx_seq_one_letter_code
_entity_poly.pdbx_strand_id
1 'polypeptide(L)'
;MDKSPKPEELAKQCKSSIIISHVRQKTKGEPKLTNTHPFAYGKWLFAHNGSVSGIDYLKEKISAAYKKHIHSETDSEALFIWLIQNIEQKGILDGLETGLKFIEDNFDKATSLNFLLTDGSKLYALRKAYIKQEYYSLYYLVRDPEHKPIYEYKSAETRQLIYSKLLNEEKAVIICSEKLTEDENWHLINNNTLLTVDGDLKISQIKL
;
A
#
# COMPACT_ATOMS: atom_id res chain seq x y z
N MET A 1 -19.38 21.16 -12.44
CA MET A 1 -19.46 19.69 -12.41
C MET A 1 -18.14 19.16 -12.91
N ASP A 2 -17.43 18.42 -12.07
CA ASP A 2 -16.15 17.80 -12.43
C ASP A 2 -16.36 16.87 -13.64
N LYS A 3 -15.60 17.11 -14.71
CA LYS A 3 -15.67 16.35 -15.98
C LYS A 3 -14.73 15.14 -15.98
N SER A 4 -14.10 14.84 -14.85
CA SER A 4 -13.24 13.67 -14.70
C SER A 4 -14.07 12.39 -14.93
N PRO A 5 -13.59 11.44 -15.75
CA PRO A 5 -14.28 10.17 -15.96
C PRO A 5 -14.51 9.47 -14.62
N LYS A 6 -15.66 8.79 -14.51
CA LYS A 6 -16.00 8.10 -13.26
C LYS A 6 -14.96 7.01 -13.00
N PRO A 7 -14.54 6.78 -11.74
CA PRO A 7 -13.56 5.74 -11.41
C PRO A 7 -13.90 4.36 -11.99
N GLU A 8 -15.18 4.02 -12.07
CA GLU A 8 -15.69 2.78 -12.66
C GLU A 8 -15.38 2.64 -14.17
N GLU A 9 -15.39 3.74 -14.92
CA GLU A 9 -15.11 3.75 -16.35
C GLU A 9 -13.62 3.59 -16.62
N LEU A 10 -12.77 4.25 -15.82
CA LEU A 10 -11.32 4.09 -15.88
C LEU A 10 -10.90 2.68 -15.49
N ALA A 11 -11.45 2.14 -14.40
CA ALA A 11 -11.11 0.81 -13.90
C ALA A 11 -11.35 -0.30 -14.94
N LYS A 12 -12.39 -0.19 -15.77
CA LYS A 12 -12.70 -1.16 -16.84
C LYS A 12 -11.67 -1.19 -17.97
N GLN A 13 -10.88 -0.12 -18.13
CA GLN A 13 -9.91 0.02 -19.21
C GLN A 13 -8.46 -0.20 -18.73
N CYS A 14 -8.22 -0.14 -17.42
CA CYS A 14 -6.89 -0.36 -16.85
C CYS A 14 -6.48 -1.84 -16.93
N LYS A 15 -5.31 -2.08 -17.53
CA LYS A 15 -4.61 -3.37 -17.51
C LYS A 15 -3.17 -3.13 -17.09
N SER A 16 -2.69 -3.92 -16.13
CA SER A 16 -1.31 -3.85 -15.64
C SER A 16 -0.98 -5.15 -14.92
N SER A 17 0.30 -5.54 -14.92
CA SER A 17 0.81 -6.67 -14.13
C SER A 17 0.78 -6.38 -12.63
N ILE A 18 0.77 -5.10 -12.22
CA ILE A 18 0.63 -4.66 -10.83
C ILE A 18 -0.38 -3.52 -10.77
N ILE A 19 -1.43 -3.69 -9.97
CA ILE A 19 -2.46 -2.68 -9.73
C ILE A 19 -2.53 -2.42 -8.23
N ILE A 20 -2.37 -1.15 -7.83
CA ILE A 20 -2.61 -0.69 -6.45
C ILE A 20 -3.81 0.22 -6.48
N SER A 21 -4.81 -0.10 -5.65
CA SER A 21 -5.97 0.74 -5.39
C SER A 21 -6.07 0.99 -3.89
N HIS A 22 -6.44 2.22 -3.50
CA HIS A 22 -6.56 2.60 -2.11
C HIS A 22 -7.77 3.50 -1.91
N VAL A 23 -8.69 3.07 -1.05
CA VAL A 23 -9.84 3.88 -0.66
C VAL A 23 -9.48 4.64 0.60
N ARG A 24 -9.46 5.97 0.52
CA ARG A 24 -9.11 6.80 1.67
C ARG A 24 -10.34 7.10 2.52
N GLN A 25 -10.31 6.67 3.78
CA GLN A 25 -11.19 7.17 4.83
C GLN A 25 -10.45 8.28 5.61
N LYS A 26 -11.00 9.49 5.67
CA LYS A 26 -10.31 10.71 6.11
C LYS A 26 -9.86 10.63 7.58
N THR A 27 -8.55 10.79 7.84
CA THR A 27 -7.98 11.00 9.18
C THR A 27 -7.40 12.41 9.36
N LYS A 28 -6.74 12.98 8.33
CA LYS A 28 -6.19 14.35 8.28
C LYS A 28 -6.16 14.91 6.86
N GLY A 29 -6.23 16.25 6.72
CA GLY A 29 -6.08 16.98 5.45
C GLY A 29 -7.36 17.09 4.62
N GLU A 30 -7.49 18.14 3.82
CA GLU A 30 -8.67 18.39 2.98
C GLU A 30 -8.85 17.30 1.90
N PRO A 31 -10.09 17.08 1.40
CA PRO A 31 -10.36 16.15 0.31
C PRO A 31 -9.84 16.71 -1.01
N LYS A 32 -8.51 16.62 -1.18
CA LYS A 32 -7.77 17.03 -2.37
C LYS A 32 -7.19 15.79 -3.05
N LEU A 33 -7.11 15.82 -4.38
CA LEU A 33 -6.48 14.77 -5.18
C LEU A 33 -5.03 14.52 -4.72
N THR A 34 -4.29 15.59 -4.41
CA THR A 34 -2.92 15.54 -3.89
C THR A 34 -2.76 14.85 -2.54
N ASN A 35 -3.86 14.60 -1.81
CA ASN A 35 -3.87 13.88 -0.53
C ASN A 35 -4.36 12.44 -0.68
N THR A 36 -4.46 11.92 -1.90
CA THR A 36 -5.05 10.62 -2.18
C THR A 36 -3.98 9.66 -2.70
N HIS A 37 -3.88 8.50 -2.05
CA HIS A 37 -3.04 7.41 -2.50
C HIS A 37 -3.47 6.88 -3.89
N PRO A 38 -2.57 6.21 -4.62
CA PRO A 38 -1.14 6.03 -4.30
C PRO A 38 -0.30 7.30 -4.56
N PHE A 39 0.75 7.49 -3.76
CA PHE A 39 1.78 8.50 -4.03
C PHE A 39 2.83 7.93 -5.00
N ALA A 40 3.47 8.81 -5.76
CA ALA A 40 4.42 8.43 -6.80
C ALA A 40 5.75 9.19 -6.69
N TYR A 41 6.87 8.48 -6.90
CA TYR A 41 8.22 9.06 -7.03
C TYR A 41 9.02 8.25 -8.05
N GLY A 42 9.34 8.83 -9.21
CA GLY A 42 10.00 8.10 -10.29
C GLY A 42 9.20 6.87 -10.69
N LYS A 43 9.80 5.68 -10.54
CA LYS A 43 9.14 4.38 -10.80
C LYS A 43 8.29 3.85 -9.62
N TRP A 44 8.39 4.48 -8.46
CA TRP A 44 7.79 3.98 -7.23
C TRP A 44 6.35 4.44 -7.06
N LEU A 45 5.47 3.52 -6.69
CA LEU A 45 4.11 3.80 -6.22
C LEU A 45 3.94 3.30 -4.78
N PHE A 46 3.23 4.06 -3.95
CA PHE A 46 3.07 3.76 -2.53
C PHE A 46 1.67 4.06 -2.01
N ALA A 47 1.12 3.13 -1.22
CA ALA A 47 -0.15 3.30 -0.52
C ALA A 47 0.00 2.87 0.95
N HIS A 48 -0.31 3.76 1.88
CA HIS A 48 -0.14 3.53 3.31
C HIS A 48 -1.48 3.50 4.05
N ASN A 49 -1.64 2.49 4.91
CA ASN A 49 -2.77 2.35 5.82
C ASN A 49 -2.28 2.47 7.27
N GLY A 50 -2.37 3.68 7.80
CA GLY A 50 -1.89 4.03 9.11
C GLY A 50 -1.85 5.53 9.31
N SER A 51 -1.26 5.95 10.42
CA SER A 51 -1.04 7.35 10.75
C SER A 51 0.27 7.45 11.52
N VAL A 52 1.08 8.46 11.18
CA VAL A 52 2.36 8.77 11.83
C VAL A 52 2.30 10.22 12.33
N SER A 53 2.39 10.39 13.65
CA SER A 53 2.46 11.73 14.25
C SER A 53 3.86 12.33 14.12
N GLY A 54 4.02 13.64 14.35
CA GLY A 54 5.33 14.28 14.39
C GLY A 54 5.98 14.51 13.01
N ILE A 55 5.18 14.52 11.94
CA ILE A 55 5.70 14.53 10.56
C ILE A 55 6.65 15.70 10.25
N ASP A 56 6.54 16.82 10.95
CA ASP A 56 7.43 17.96 10.75
C ASP A 56 8.89 17.62 11.11
N TYR A 57 9.09 16.87 12.20
CA TYR A 57 10.41 16.35 12.56
C TYR A 57 10.95 15.38 11.51
N LEU A 58 10.09 14.52 10.94
CA LEU A 58 10.50 13.63 9.85
C LEU A 58 10.94 14.44 8.62
N LYS A 59 10.18 15.47 8.26
CA LYS A 59 10.47 16.37 7.13
C LYS A 59 11.77 17.16 7.31
N GLU A 60 12.27 17.35 8.53
CA GLU A 60 13.59 17.96 8.78
C GLU A 60 14.74 17.00 8.43
N LYS A 61 14.52 15.68 8.50
CA LYS A 61 15.52 14.66 8.17
C LYS A 61 15.54 14.29 6.69
N ILE A 62 14.49 14.63 5.96
CA ILE A 62 14.43 14.49 4.50
C ILE A 62 15.28 15.61 3.89
N SER A 63 16.32 15.22 3.14
CA SER A 63 17.20 16.18 2.47
C SER A 63 16.45 16.98 1.40
N ALA A 64 16.95 18.18 1.10
CA ALA A 64 16.29 19.12 0.18
C ALA A 64 16.01 18.51 -1.21
N ALA A 65 16.86 17.59 -1.67
CA ALA A 65 16.70 16.90 -2.95
C ALA A 65 15.40 16.07 -3.03
N TYR A 66 14.97 15.47 -1.92
CA TYR A 66 13.75 14.65 -1.85
C TYR A 66 12.56 15.44 -1.32
N LYS A 67 12.78 16.33 -0.35
CA LYS A 67 11.73 17.11 0.32
C LYS A 67 10.86 17.92 -0.64
N LYS A 68 11.44 18.41 -1.74
CA LYS A 68 10.74 19.14 -2.81
C LYS A 68 9.65 18.32 -3.54
N HIS A 69 9.65 17.00 -3.38
CA HIS A 69 8.67 16.08 -3.96
C HIS A 69 7.49 15.77 -3.03
N ILE A 70 7.45 16.40 -1.84
CA ILE A 70 6.29 16.31 -0.95
C ILE A 70 5.32 17.42 -1.33
N HIS A 71 4.14 17.04 -1.83
CA HIS A 71 3.08 17.92 -2.31
C HIS A 71 1.79 17.83 -1.49
N SER A 72 1.65 16.75 -0.71
CA SER A 72 0.56 16.42 0.18
C SER A 72 0.78 17.00 1.58
N GLU A 73 -0.34 17.29 2.24
CA GLU A 73 -0.38 17.64 3.66
C GLU A 73 -0.41 16.37 4.55
N THR A 74 -0.48 15.18 3.96
CA THR A 74 -0.56 13.91 4.69
C THR A 74 0.79 13.48 5.27
N ASP A 75 0.72 12.74 6.36
CA ASP A 75 1.87 12.01 6.92
C ASP A 75 2.39 10.93 5.97
N SER A 76 1.48 10.33 5.22
CA SER A 76 1.73 9.18 4.36
C SER A 76 2.68 9.49 3.19
N GLU A 77 2.57 10.66 2.56
CA GLU A 77 3.50 11.05 1.49
C GLU A 77 4.89 11.41 2.05
N ALA A 78 4.95 12.07 3.21
CA ALA A 78 6.23 12.36 3.84
C ALA A 78 6.94 11.08 4.34
N LEU A 79 6.18 10.10 4.85
CA LEU A 79 6.69 8.75 5.12
C LEU A 79 7.21 8.10 3.84
N PHE A 80 6.46 8.16 2.75
CA PHE A 80 6.88 7.61 1.46
C PHE A 80 8.21 8.20 0.98
N ILE A 81 8.32 9.53 0.93
CA ILE A 81 9.55 10.21 0.48
C ILE A 81 10.73 9.92 1.42
N TRP A 82 10.49 9.80 2.73
CA TRP A 82 11.50 9.34 3.68
C TRP A 82 12.01 7.93 3.35
N LEU A 83 11.11 6.98 3.09
CA LEU A 83 11.48 5.62 2.71
C LEU A 83 12.24 5.59 1.39
N ILE A 84 11.80 6.34 0.37
CA ILE A 84 12.51 6.46 -0.91
C ILE A 84 13.94 6.98 -0.73
N GLN A 85 14.12 8.03 0.06
CA GLN A 85 15.47 8.55 0.34
C GLN A 85 16.39 7.45 0.89
N ASN A 86 15.90 6.63 1.82
CA ASN A 86 16.69 5.54 2.39
C ASN A 86 16.91 4.38 1.39
N ILE A 87 15.90 4.06 0.58
CA ILE A 87 15.99 3.02 -0.47
C ILE A 87 17.03 3.40 -1.52
N GLU A 88 17.05 4.65 -1.99
CA GLU A 88 18.03 5.08 -3.00
C GLU A 88 19.46 5.14 -2.45
N GLN A 89 19.62 5.33 -1.14
CA GLN A 89 20.94 5.37 -0.49
C GLN A 89 21.49 3.99 -0.14
N LYS A 90 20.62 3.04 0.23
CA LYS A 90 21.04 1.76 0.85
C LYS A 90 20.54 0.52 0.11
N GLY A 91 19.72 0.67 -0.92
CA GLY A 91 18.97 -0.42 -1.52
C GLY A 91 17.67 -0.70 -0.77
N ILE A 92 16.81 -1.54 -1.36
CA ILE A 92 15.42 -1.67 -0.89
C ILE A 92 15.28 -2.24 0.52
N LEU A 93 15.94 -3.36 0.83
CA LEU A 93 15.76 -4.00 2.14
C LEU A 93 16.39 -3.15 3.24
N ASP A 94 17.68 -2.84 3.13
CA ASP A 94 18.41 -2.04 4.13
C ASP A 94 17.84 -0.61 4.26
N GLY A 95 17.34 -0.05 3.15
CA GLY A 95 16.68 1.26 3.13
C GLY A 95 15.33 1.25 3.83
N LEU A 96 14.50 0.24 3.59
CA LEU A 96 13.25 0.06 4.33
C LEU A 96 13.51 -0.18 5.81
N GLU A 97 14.42 -1.10 6.17
CA GLU A 97 14.77 -1.39 7.57
C GLU A 97 15.28 -0.13 8.28
N THR A 98 16.23 0.59 7.69
CA THR A 98 16.73 1.87 8.24
C THR A 98 15.60 2.88 8.42
N GLY A 99 14.79 3.07 7.38
CA GLY A 99 13.74 4.08 7.36
C GLY A 99 12.66 3.79 8.40
N LEU A 100 12.23 2.53 8.51
CA LEU A 100 11.22 2.07 9.47
C LEU A 100 11.74 2.12 10.90
N LYS A 101 12.98 1.65 11.13
CA LYS A 101 13.61 1.71 12.45
C LYS A 101 13.72 3.15 12.95
N PHE A 102 14.05 4.10 12.08
CA PHE A 102 14.05 5.51 12.46
C PHE A 102 12.66 5.97 12.94
N ILE A 103 11.59 5.52 12.28
CA ILE A 103 10.22 5.84 12.73
C ILE A 103 9.94 5.23 14.10
N GLU A 104 10.33 3.98 14.32
CA GLU A 104 10.13 3.30 15.61
C GLU A 104 10.90 3.96 16.76
N ASP A 105 12.15 4.34 16.51
CA ASP A 105 13.03 4.89 17.54
C ASP A 105 12.69 6.35 17.89
N ASN A 106 11.94 7.06 17.05
CA ASN A 106 11.70 8.51 17.20
C ASN A 106 10.23 8.91 17.31
N PHE A 107 9.27 7.99 17.11
CA PHE A 107 7.84 8.35 17.05
C PHE A 107 6.96 7.36 17.84
N ASP A 108 6.56 7.77 19.04
CA ASP A 108 5.74 6.94 19.94
C ASP A 108 4.27 6.77 19.55
N LYS A 109 3.80 7.45 18.49
CA LYS A 109 2.37 7.54 18.14
C LYS A 109 2.07 7.19 16.68
N ALA A 110 2.77 6.20 16.14
CA ALA A 110 2.32 5.55 14.91
C ALA A 110 1.19 4.57 15.22
N THR A 111 0.11 4.56 14.45
CA THR A 111 -0.95 3.54 14.62
C THR A 111 -0.59 2.24 13.89
N SER A 112 -0.05 2.39 12.68
CA SER A 112 0.36 1.34 11.76
C SER A 112 1.30 1.95 10.73
N LEU A 113 2.20 1.13 10.19
CA LEU A 113 3.03 1.41 9.00
C LEU A 113 2.70 0.43 7.88
N ASN A 114 1.50 -0.14 7.86
CA ASN A 114 1.08 -1.02 6.77
C ASN A 114 1.17 -0.26 5.45
N PHE A 115 1.85 -0.83 4.46
CA PHE A 115 1.91 -0.22 3.14
C PHE A 115 1.97 -1.25 2.02
N LEU A 116 1.59 -0.80 0.83
CA LEU A 116 1.94 -1.39 -0.44
C LEU A 116 2.93 -0.45 -1.14
N LEU A 117 4.03 -0.99 -1.66
CA LEU A 117 5.06 -0.30 -2.41
C LEU A 117 5.38 -1.12 -3.66
N THR A 118 5.58 -0.48 -4.80
CA THR A 118 6.08 -1.16 -6.01
C THR A 118 6.96 -0.26 -6.83
N ASP A 119 7.90 -0.85 -7.56
CA ASP A 119 8.71 -0.18 -8.58
C ASP A 119 8.27 -0.49 -10.01
N GLY A 120 7.10 -1.11 -10.18
CA GLY A 120 6.57 -1.60 -11.45
C GLY A 120 6.99 -3.03 -11.81
N SER A 121 7.99 -3.61 -11.14
CA SER A 121 8.46 -4.98 -11.38
C SER A 121 8.19 -5.94 -10.22
N LYS A 122 8.24 -5.43 -8.99
CA LYS A 122 8.00 -6.21 -7.76
C LYS A 122 7.05 -5.43 -6.85
N LEU A 123 6.17 -6.15 -6.16
CA LEU A 123 5.27 -5.62 -5.13
C LEU A 123 5.85 -5.96 -3.75
N TYR A 124 5.79 -4.99 -2.85
CA TYR A 124 6.24 -5.06 -1.48
C TYR A 124 5.07 -4.68 -0.58
N ALA A 125 4.68 -5.55 0.34
CA ALA A 125 3.55 -5.38 1.23
C ALA A 125 4.02 -5.56 2.67
N LEU A 126 4.13 -4.46 3.41
CA LEU A 126 4.47 -4.51 4.83
C LEU A 126 3.19 -4.55 5.66
N ARG A 127 3.14 -5.48 6.61
CA ARG A 127 2.23 -5.35 7.76
C ARG A 127 3.03 -5.04 9.02
N LYS A 128 2.79 -3.87 9.61
CA LYS A 128 3.42 -3.41 10.85
C LYS A 128 2.44 -2.51 11.62
N ALA A 129 1.54 -3.15 12.35
CA ALA A 129 0.51 -2.52 13.17
C ALA A 129 0.96 -2.44 14.64
N TYR A 130 0.86 -1.25 15.24
CA TYR A 130 1.20 -1.04 16.66
C TYR A 130 -0.03 -1.11 17.57
N ILE A 131 -1.19 -0.73 17.05
CA ILE A 131 -2.48 -0.82 17.74
C ILE A 131 -3.49 -1.55 16.88
N LYS A 132 -4.59 -2.06 17.47
CA LYS A 132 -5.74 -2.66 16.76
C LYS A 132 -5.29 -3.57 15.60
N GLN A 133 -4.48 -4.58 15.88
CA GLN A 133 -3.84 -5.39 14.83
C GLN A 133 -4.86 -6.14 13.96
N GLU A 134 -6.04 -6.41 14.49
CA GLU A 134 -7.20 -6.93 13.77
C GLU A 134 -7.75 -5.95 12.73
N TYR A 135 -7.76 -4.65 13.03
CA TYR A 135 -8.17 -3.59 12.11
C TYR A 135 -7.07 -3.31 11.07
N TYR A 136 -5.83 -3.14 11.51
CA TYR A 136 -4.67 -3.01 10.63
C TYR A 136 -4.17 -4.38 10.15
N SER A 137 -5.09 -5.20 9.65
CA SER A 137 -4.79 -6.46 9.01
C SER A 137 -4.35 -6.25 7.56
N LEU A 138 -3.65 -7.25 7.04
CA LEU A 138 -3.24 -7.31 5.64
C LEU A 138 -3.16 -8.79 5.28
N TYR A 139 -3.96 -9.20 4.31
CA TYR A 139 -4.06 -10.58 3.85
C TYR A 139 -3.48 -10.70 2.46
N TYR A 140 -3.02 -11.90 2.10
CA TYR A 140 -2.73 -12.26 0.72
C TYR A 140 -3.48 -13.53 0.32
N LEU A 141 -3.76 -13.66 -0.97
CA LEU A 141 -4.36 -14.82 -1.61
C LEU A 141 -3.59 -15.11 -2.90
N VAL A 142 -3.17 -16.36 -3.08
CA VAL A 142 -2.66 -16.85 -4.37
C VAL A 142 -3.81 -17.50 -5.10
N ARG A 143 -4.05 -17.08 -6.34
CA ARG A 143 -5.19 -17.51 -7.13
C ARG A 143 -4.70 -18.03 -8.46
N ASP A 144 -5.18 -19.22 -8.81
CA ASP A 144 -5.00 -19.83 -10.13
C ASP A 144 -6.28 -19.67 -10.98
N PRO A 145 -6.20 -19.78 -12.32
CA PRO A 145 -7.35 -19.59 -13.22
C PRO A 145 -8.57 -20.51 -12.95
N GLU A 146 -8.40 -21.59 -12.20
CA GLU A 146 -9.48 -22.54 -11.89
C GLU A 146 -10.39 -22.07 -10.72
N HIS A 147 -10.09 -20.93 -10.09
CA HIS A 147 -10.85 -20.43 -8.94
C HIS A 147 -12.17 -19.75 -9.35
N LYS A 148 -13.22 -19.95 -8.52
CA LYS A 148 -14.55 -19.33 -8.71
C LYS A 148 -14.44 -17.82 -8.89
N PRO A 149 -15.12 -17.21 -9.89
CA PRO A 149 -14.94 -15.80 -10.18
C PRO A 149 -15.21 -14.86 -9.01
N ILE A 150 -14.42 -13.79 -8.88
CA ILE A 150 -14.79 -12.65 -8.04
C ILE A 150 -15.81 -11.83 -8.85
N TYR A 151 -17.06 -12.29 -8.84
CA TYR A 151 -18.12 -11.60 -9.56
C TYR A 151 -18.45 -10.28 -8.89
N GLU A 152 -18.55 -10.22 -7.57
CA GLU A 152 -18.93 -9.00 -6.84
C GLU A 152 -18.48 -9.13 -5.38
N TYR A 153 -17.43 -8.42 -4.98
CA TYR A 153 -17.14 -8.24 -3.54
C TYR A 153 -17.50 -6.84 -3.10
N LYS A 154 -18.30 -6.73 -2.04
CA LYS A 154 -18.59 -5.47 -1.38
C LYS A 154 -17.80 -5.37 -0.09
N SER A 155 -16.82 -4.47 -0.07
CA SER A 155 -16.01 -4.15 1.12
C SER A 155 -16.89 -3.88 2.33
N ALA A 156 -16.63 -4.55 3.45
CA ALA A 156 -17.39 -4.33 4.68
C ALA A 156 -17.12 -2.92 5.24
N GLU A 157 -15.88 -2.44 5.07
CA GLU A 157 -15.43 -1.14 5.56
C GLU A 157 -15.88 0.02 4.66
N THR A 158 -15.61 -0.08 3.36
CA THR A 158 -15.78 1.03 2.42
C THR A 158 -17.07 0.94 1.61
N ARG A 159 -17.71 -0.24 1.61
CA ARG A 159 -18.88 -0.56 0.79
C ARG A 159 -18.64 -0.48 -0.72
N GLN A 160 -17.38 -0.38 -1.15
CA GLN A 160 -17.02 -0.40 -2.56
C GLN A 160 -17.15 -1.80 -3.15
N LEU A 161 -17.61 -1.84 -4.41
CA LEU A 161 -17.69 -3.05 -5.19
C LEU A 161 -16.37 -3.27 -5.93
N ILE A 162 -15.75 -4.43 -5.74
CA ILE A 162 -14.55 -4.84 -6.49
C ILE A 162 -14.98 -5.90 -7.52
N TYR A 163 -14.61 -5.62 -8.78
CA TYR A 163 -14.90 -6.45 -9.94
C TYR A 163 -13.63 -6.68 -10.77
N SER A 164 -13.31 -7.93 -11.10
CA SER A 164 -12.26 -8.22 -12.09
C SER A 164 -12.53 -9.50 -12.87
N LYS A 165 -12.70 -9.37 -14.19
CA LYS A 165 -12.78 -10.53 -15.10
C LYS A 165 -11.44 -11.23 -15.26
N LEU A 166 -10.34 -10.47 -15.24
CA LEU A 166 -8.99 -11.01 -15.49
C LEU A 166 -8.55 -11.99 -14.41
N LEU A 167 -8.99 -11.79 -13.16
CA LEU A 167 -8.72 -12.71 -12.05
C LEU A 167 -9.40 -14.08 -12.19
N ASN A 168 -10.22 -14.29 -13.21
CA ASN A 168 -10.81 -15.59 -13.52
C ASN A 168 -9.98 -16.40 -14.52
N GLU A 169 -9.12 -15.75 -15.28
CA GLU A 169 -8.39 -16.38 -16.40
C GLU A 169 -6.88 -16.41 -16.16
N GLU A 170 -6.40 -15.62 -15.19
CA GLU A 170 -4.98 -15.44 -14.92
C GLU A 170 -4.61 -15.88 -13.51
N LYS A 171 -3.38 -16.37 -13.37
CA LYS A 171 -2.77 -16.54 -12.06
C LYS A 171 -2.48 -15.15 -11.47
N ALA A 172 -2.80 -14.96 -10.21
CA ALA A 172 -2.60 -13.67 -9.53
C ALA A 172 -2.27 -13.84 -8.04
N VAL A 173 -1.62 -12.82 -7.48
CA VAL A 173 -1.52 -12.65 -6.03
C VAL A 173 -2.30 -11.40 -5.67
N ILE A 174 -3.29 -11.55 -4.79
CA ILE A 174 -4.13 -10.46 -4.31
C ILE A 174 -3.68 -10.12 -2.89
N ILE A 175 -3.51 -8.83 -2.59
CA ILE A 175 -3.16 -8.35 -1.24
C ILE A 175 -4.16 -7.27 -0.84
N CYS A 176 -4.85 -7.46 0.29
CA CYS A 176 -5.93 -6.59 0.73
C CYS A 176 -5.96 -6.44 2.25
N SER A 177 -6.46 -5.31 2.76
CA SER A 177 -6.65 -5.09 4.20
C SER A 177 -7.73 -5.98 4.81
N GLU A 178 -8.71 -6.42 4.01
CA GLU A 178 -9.77 -7.35 4.40
C GLU A 178 -9.85 -8.52 3.40
N LYS A 179 -10.45 -9.64 3.83
CA LYS A 179 -10.72 -10.77 2.94
C LYS A 179 -11.86 -10.41 1.99
N LEU A 180 -11.62 -10.54 0.69
CA LEU A 180 -12.64 -10.24 -0.34
C LEU A 180 -13.62 -11.40 -0.59
N THR A 181 -13.37 -12.56 0.00
CA THR A 181 -14.21 -13.76 -0.15
C THR A 181 -14.11 -14.60 1.12
N GLU A 182 -15.18 -15.34 1.44
CA GLU A 182 -15.19 -16.24 2.60
C GLU A 182 -14.65 -17.63 2.25
N ASP A 183 -14.86 -18.10 1.02
CA ASP A 183 -14.57 -19.47 0.56
C ASP A 183 -13.17 -19.66 -0.06
N GLU A 184 -12.27 -18.68 0.07
CA GLU A 184 -10.90 -18.76 -0.47
C GLU A 184 -9.83 -18.76 0.63
N ASN A 185 -8.67 -19.30 0.30
CA ASN A 185 -7.56 -19.48 1.23
C ASN A 185 -6.77 -18.19 1.46
N TRP A 186 -7.40 -17.22 2.11
CA TRP A 186 -6.76 -15.97 2.52
C TRP A 186 -5.81 -16.19 3.69
N HIS A 187 -4.57 -15.77 3.52
CA HIS A 187 -3.53 -15.84 4.53
C HIS A 187 -3.28 -14.46 5.15
N LEU A 188 -3.40 -14.36 6.48
CA LEU A 188 -2.98 -13.16 7.20
C LEU A 188 -1.45 -13.03 7.12
N ILE A 189 -0.94 -11.89 6.67
CA ILE A 189 0.48 -11.56 6.77
C ILE A 189 0.80 -11.36 8.26
N ASN A 190 1.85 -12.00 8.76
CA ASN A 190 2.25 -11.83 10.16
C ASN A 190 2.60 -10.37 10.44
N ASN A 191 2.36 -9.91 11.66
CA ASN A 191 2.77 -8.56 12.01
C ASN A 191 4.30 -8.45 11.96
N ASN A 192 4.80 -7.26 11.62
CA ASN A 192 6.22 -6.99 11.40
C ASN A 192 6.85 -7.84 10.27
N THR A 193 6.11 -8.02 9.18
CA THR A 193 6.56 -8.84 8.03
C THR A 193 6.37 -8.09 6.73
N LEU A 194 7.44 -8.03 5.93
CA LEU A 194 7.44 -7.61 4.54
C LEU A 194 7.20 -8.83 3.65
N LEU A 195 6.05 -8.88 3.01
CA LEU A 195 5.76 -9.80 1.92
C LEU A 195 6.21 -9.19 0.60
N THR A 196 6.87 -9.97 -0.25
CA THR A 196 7.26 -9.55 -1.61
C THR A 196 6.67 -10.49 -2.65
N VAL A 197 6.26 -9.93 -3.79
CA VAL A 197 5.75 -10.67 -4.95
C VAL A 197 6.49 -10.19 -6.19
N ASP A 198 7.21 -11.08 -6.86
CA ASP A 198 7.91 -10.77 -8.12
C ASP A 198 7.04 -11.00 -9.37
N GLY A 199 7.60 -10.75 -10.55
CA GLY A 199 6.91 -10.94 -11.83
C GLY A 199 6.54 -12.38 -12.17
N ASP A 200 7.14 -13.37 -11.50
CA ASP A 200 6.76 -14.79 -11.60
C ASP A 200 5.67 -15.17 -10.58
N LEU A 201 5.15 -14.19 -9.85
CA LEU A 201 4.22 -14.36 -8.73
C LEU A 201 4.81 -15.17 -7.57
N LYS A 202 6.14 -15.22 -7.43
CA LYS A 202 6.79 -15.87 -6.28
C LYS A 202 6.69 -14.99 -5.07
N ILE A 203 6.25 -15.60 -3.97
CA ILE A 203 6.09 -14.93 -2.68
C ILE A 203 7.31 -15.20 -1.80
N SER A 204 7.83 -14.15 -1.16
CA SER A 204 8.81 -14.27 -0.07
C SER A 204 8.40 -13.39 1.10
N GLN A 205 8.72 -13.83 2.33
CA GLN A 205 8.41 -13.08 3.55
C GLN A 205 9.69 -12.82 4.34
N ILE A 206 9.87 -11.56 4.75
CA ILE A 206 11.06 -11.09 5.47
C ILE A 206 10.57 -10.39 6.73
N LYS A 207 11.14 -10.70 7.89
CA LYS A 207 10.91 -9.92 9.11
C LYS A 207 11.78 -8.67 9.06
N LEU A 208 11.16 -7.51 9.23
CA LEU A 208 11.83 -6.20 9.34
C LEU A 208 11.77 -5.67 10.78
#